data_AF-A0A2K6LUJ2-F1
#
_entry.id   AF-A0A2K6LUJ2-F1
#
_cell.length_a   1.000
_cell.length_b   1.000
_cell.length_c   1.000
_cell.angle_alpha   90.00
_cell.angle_beta   90.00
_cell.angle_gamma   90.00
#
_symmetry.space_group_name_H-M   'P 1'
#
loop_
_entity.id
_entity.type
_entity.pdbx_description
1 polymer ?
#
loop_
_entity_poly.entity_id
_entity_poly.type
_entity_poly.pdbx_seq_one_letter_code
_entity_poly.pdbx_strand_id
1 'polypeptide(L)'
;MLVLEPAPPLLVDLRPALEPESRAALDAPGYLYSAPAPAPGEGPLPGTVLEPQSAPESPYPSPGTVKTQPSEELPDITTFPPRLLAEQLTLMDAELLKKVELYECMGSIWGQRHQKGSEHVAPTVCATIAHFNRLTNCVTTSCLRDQSMRARDRARVVEHWIKVARECLSLNNFSSVHAIVSTLSSNPIHWLHKMWAGVSSKSTKYLKELCKKDTAVKRDLLIKTGSFKVATQERNPQGAQTRLRRQKKGVVPFLGDFLTELHRLDSDILEYLDGNTNKRRKEVQVLREMQLLQVAAMNYRLRPLEKFLTCFSRMEQLSDKESYKLSCQLDPESQ
;
A
#
# COMPACT_ATOMS: atom_id res chain seq x y z
N MET A 1 -38.06 2.41 23.73
CA MET A 1 -37.59 1.54 22.63
C MET A 1 -37.01 2.44 21.55
N LEU A 2 -35.69 2.55 21.48
CA LEU A 2 -34.98 3.28 20.43
C LEU A 2 -34.23 2.24 19.61
N VAL A 3 -34.58 2.14 18.32
CA VAL A 3 -33.95 1.25 17.35
C VAL A 3 -32.60 1.85 16.99
N LEU A 4 -31.51 1.19 17.38
CA LEU A 4 -30.16 1.50 16.91
C LEU A 4 -30.02 1.06 15.44
N GLU A 5 -29.71 2.02 14.58
CA GLU A 5 -29.17 1.78 13.23
C GLU A 5 -27.83 1.03 13.32
N PRO A 6 -27.60 -0.03 12.53
CA PRO A 6 -26.33 -0.75 12.53
C PRO A 6 -25.22 0.06 11.83
N ALA A 7 -24.02 -0.01 12.38
CA ALA A 7 -22.83 0.65 11.83
C ALA A 7 -22.49 0.14 10.41
N PRO A 8 -21.96 0.99 9.51
CA PRO A 8 -21.57 0.56 8.17
C PRO A 8 -20.39 -0.44 8.24
N PRO A 9 -20.33 -1.44 7.34
CA PRO A 9 -19.30 -2.47 7.37
C PRO A 9 -17.91 -1.85 7.15
N LEU A 10 -16.99 -2.17 8.07
CA LEU A 10 -15.58 -1.82 7.97
C LEU A 10 -14.94 -2.56 6.79
N LEU A 11 -13.97 -1.92 6.14
CA LEU A 11 -13.16 -2.38 5.01
C LEU A 11 -12.24 -3.60 5.31
N VAL A 12 -12.70 -4.52 6.17
CA VAL A 12 -12.06 -5.82 6.46
C VAL A 12 -12.42 -6.86 5.38
N ASP A 13 -13.46 -6.64 4.57
CA ASP A 13 -13.96 -7.60 3.58
C ASP A 13 -13.17 -7.71 2.25
N LEU A 14 -11.98 -7.10 2.17
CA LEU A 14 -10.99 -7.47 1.15
C LEU A 14 -9.90 -8.39 1.67
N ARG A 15 -9.94 -8.80 2.96
CA ARG A 15 -8.93 -9.66 3.59
C ARG A 15 -9.21 -11.16 3.70
N PRO A 16 -10.43 -11.74 3.58
CA PRO A 16 -10.55 -13.19 3.75
C PRO A 16 -9.97 -14.02 2.58
N ALA A 17 -9.56 -13.41 1.47
CA ALA A 17 -9.16 -14.14 0.26
C ALA A 17 -7.65 -14.47 0.15
N LEU A 18 -6.91 -14.51 1.26
CA LEU A 18 -5.45 -14.71 1.27
C LEU A 18 -4.95 -15.77 2.25
N GLU A 19 -5.75 -16.79 2.56
CA GLU A 19 -5.22 -17.99 3.24
C GLU A 19 -5.63 -19.26 2.45
N PRO A 20 -4.69 -20.18 2.15
CA PRO A 20 -5.04 -21.52 1.70
C PRO A 20 -5.52 -22.33 2.91
N GLU A 21 -6.83 -22.35 3.15
CA GLU A 21 -7.42 -23.35 4.04
C GLU A 21 -7.38 -24.73 3.36
N SER A 22 -6.35 -25.51 3.67
CA SER A 22 -6.43 -26.98 3.58
C SER A 22 -6.37 -27.56 5.00
N ARG A 23 -7.54 -27.85 5.55
CA ARG A 23 -7.70 -28.80 6.66
C ARG A 23 -8.78 -29.82 6.27
N ALA A 24 -8.33 -31.00 5.84
CA ALA A 24 -9.11 -32.23 6.01
C ALA A 24 -8.37 -33.08 7.04
N ALA A 25 -9.15 -33.57 8.01
CA ALA A 25 -8.70 -34.20 9.24
C ALA A 25 -8.24 -35.65 9.05
N LEU A 26 -7.27 -36.00 9.90
CA LEU A 26 -6.96 -37.28 10.54
C LEU A 26 -7.88 -38.47 10.23
N ASP A 27 -7.28 -39.56 9.72
CA ASP A 27 -7.25 -40.84 10.42
C ASP A 27 -6.10 -41.73 9.91
N ALA A 28 -5.30 -42.23 10.84
CA ALA A 28 -4.25 -43.27 10.69
C ALA A 28 -4.92 -44.68 10.71
N PRO A 29 -4.24 -45.85 10.60
CA PRO A 29 -2.80 -46.10 10.74
C PRO A 29 -2.19 -47.17 9.79
N GLY A 30 -0.86 -47.35 9.85
CA GLY A 30 -0.26 -48.68 9.66
C GLY A 30 1.02 -48.76 8.84
N TYR A 31 2.10 -49.05 9.57
CA TYR A 31 3.20 -49.95 9.19
C TYR A 31 4.32 -49.49 8.21
N LEU A 32 5.49 -49.31 8.85
CA LEU A 32 6.79 -49.95 8.59
C LEU A 32 7.59 -49.66 7.31
N TYR A 33 8.86 -49.28 7.58
CA TYR A 33 10.10 -49.68 6.91
C TYR A 33 10.33 -49.23 5.46
N SER A 34 11.27 -48.30 5.26
CA SER A 34 12.68 -48.62 4.95
C SER A 34 13.45 -47.40 4.46
N ALA A 35 14.61 -47.19 5.08
CA ALA A 35 15.67 -46.32 4.59
C ALA A 35 16.41 -46.95 3.40
N PRO A 36 17.12 -46.17 2.55
CA PRO A 36 18.23 -46.70 1.79
C PRO A 36 19.54 -46.52 2.59
N ALA A 37 20.26 -47.64 2.76
CA ALA A 37 21.65 -47.71 3.21
C ALA A 37 22.55 -48.06 2.01
N PRO A 38 23.84 -48.43 2.19
CA PRO A 38 25.03 -47.58 2.07
C PRO A 38 25.91 -47.96 0.85
N ALA A 39 27.02 -47.24 0.63
CA ALA A 39 28.08 -47.63 -0.29
C ALA A 39 29.36 -48.06 0.49
N PRO A 40 30.09 -49.13 0.09
CA PRO A 40 31.31 -49.61 0.77
C PRO A 40 32.64 -49.14 0.12
N GLY A 41 33.75 -49.27 0.88
CA GLY A 41 35.17 -48.92 0.59
C GLY A 41 35.87 -49.76 -0.50
N GLU A 42 37.17 -49.65 -0.81
CA GLU A 42 38.42 -49.56 0.00
C GLU A 42 39.57 -48.79 -0.73
N GLY A 43 40.65 -48.41 0.01
CA GLY A 43 41.80 -47.53 -0.35
C GLY A 43 42.97 -48.14 -1.18
N PRO A 44 44.29 -47.80 -0.99
CA PRO A 44 44.96 -46.91 0.00
C PRO A 44 46.13 -45.95 -0.47
N LEU A 45 46.45 -44.98 0.41
CA LEU A 45 47.69 -44.22 0.82
C LEU A 45 49.10 -44.44 0.16
N PRO A 46 50.09 -43.49 0.24
CA PRO A 46 50.67 -42.90 1.49
C PRO A 46 50.97 -41.37 1.46
N GLY A 47 50.89 -40.65 2.59
CA GLY A 47 51.99 -40.39 3.55
C GLY A 47 52.75 -39.11 3.15
N THR A 48 52.76 -38.00 3.91
CA THR A 48 53.69 -37.78 5.03
C THR A 48 53.38 -36.44 5.71
N VAL A 49 53.31 -36.45 7.04
CA VAL A 49 53.34 -35.31 7.97
C VAL A 49 54.78 -34.78 8.05
N LEU A 50 55.00 -33.46 8.17
CA LEU A 50 56.02 -32.82 9.03
C LEU A 50 56.03 -31.28 8.86
N GLU A 51 55.69 -30.56 9.93
CA GLU A 51 56.24 -29.24 10.31
C GLU A 51 57.59 -29.45 11.05
N PRO A 52 58.43 -28.45 11.47
CA PRO A 52 58.29 -26.98 11.42
C PRO A 52 59.61 -26.17 11.13
N GLN A 53 59.47 -24.83 11.15
CA GLN A 53 60.43 -23.78 11.62
C GLN A 53 61.27 -22.88 10.66
N SER A 54 61.14 -21.58 10.96
CA SER A 54 62.15 -20.49 11.04
C SER A 54 62.29 -19.44 9.91
N ALA A 55 62.22 -18.18 10.36
CA ALA A 55 62.24 -16.90 9.63
C ALA A 55 63.66 -16.47 9.16
N PRO A 56 63.79 -15.31 8.46
CA PRO A 56 63.97 -14.03 9.18
C PRO A 56 63.25 -12.79 8.59
N GLU A 57 63.10 -11.79 9.48
CA GLU A 57 62.72 -10.35 9.42
C GLU A 57 63.14 -9.57 8.15
N SER A 58 62.61 -8.43 7.67
CA SER A 58 61.90 -7.19 8.13
C SER A 58 61.78 -6.26 6.87
N PRO A 59 61.19 -5.02 6.81
CA PRO A 59 60.42 -4.21 7.77
C PRO A 59 59.02 -3.73 7.26
N TYR A 60 58.15 -3.40 8.21
CA TYR A 60 56.85 -2.75 8.03
C TYR A 60 56.91 -1.29 7.50
N PRO A 61 55.80 -0.79 6.93
CA PRO A 61 55.30 0.54 7.23
C PRO A 61 53.92 0.50 7.92
N SER A 62 53.70 1.50 8.77
CA SER A 62 52.63 1.66 9.77
C SER A 62 51.19 1.71 9.21
N PRO A 63 50.16 1.41 10.04
CA PRO A 63 48.77 1.43 9.60
C PRO A 63 48.26 2.87 9.49
N GLY A 64 48.04 3.30 8.26
CA GLY A 64 47.28 4.50 7.95
C GLY A 64 45.85 4.37 8.44
N THR A 65 45.40 5.41 9.14
CA THR A 65 44.04 5.62 9.62
C THR A 65 43.01 5.24 8.56
N VAL A 66 42.30 4.14 8.78
CA VAL A 66 41.04 3.87 8.09
C VAL A 66 40.08 4.96 8.53
N LYS A 67 39.92 5.98 7.69
CA LYS A 67 38.78 6.88 7.76
C LYS A 67 37.55 6.01 7.51
N THR A 68 36.90 5.59 8.59
CA THR A 68 35.54 5.07 8.55
C THR A 68 34.70 6.11 7.83
N GLN A 69 34.34 5.83 6.58
CA GLN A 69 33.31 6.55 5.87
C GLN A 69 32.09 6.58 6.81
N PRO A 70 31.47 7.73 7.09
CA PRO A 70 30.18 7.74 7.75
C PRO A 70 29.26 6.98 6.79
N SER A 71 28.79 5.81 7.21
CA SER A 71 27.61 5.21 6.57
C SER A 71 26.54 6.28 6.69
N GLU A 72 26.19 6.96 5.58
CA GLU A 72 25.12 7.95 5.57
C GLU A 72 23.84 7.22 6.03
N GLU A 73 23.52 7.36 7.33
CA GLU A 73 22.27 6.88 7.89
C GLU A 73 21.16 7.56 7.10
N LEU A 74 20.43 6.76 6.32
CA LEU A 74 19.33 7.26 5.51
C LEU A 74 18.29 7.92 6.43
N PRO A 75 17.82 9.12 6.11
CA PRO A 75 16.84 9.81 6.93
C PRO A 75 15.56 8.96 7.04
N ASP A 76 15.02 8.85 8.25
CA ASP A 76 13.73 8.23 8.49
C ASP A 76 12.63 8.98 7.71
N ILE A 77 11.63 8.26 7.20
CA ILE A 77 10.58 8.82 6.34
C ILE A 77 9.82 9.96 7.04
N THR A 78 9.72 9.91 8.36
CA THR A 78 9.02 10.92 9.17
C THR A 78 9.81 12.22 9.37
N THR A 79 11.08 12.26 8.94
CA THR A 79 11.94 13.46 9.00
C THR A 79 11.67 14.45 7.87
N PHE A 80 11.11 13.99 6.74
CA PHE A 80 10.76 14.85 5.62
C PHE A 80 9.57 15.76 6.00
N PRO A 81 9.52 17.04 5.61
CA PRO A 81 8.37 17.89 5.86
C PRO A 81 7.06 17.31 5.30
N PRO A 82 5.91 17.43 5.99
CA PRO A 82 4.66 16.81 5.56
C PRO A 82 4.24 17.18 4.12
N ARG A 83 4.49 18.44 3.74
CA ARG A 83 4.22 18.95 2.39
C ARG A 83 5.04 18.21 1.33
N LEU A 84 6.33 18.02 1.60
CA LEU A 84 7.26 17.38 0.69
C LEU A 84 6.91 15.90 0.49
N LEU A 85 6.59 15.18 1.58
CA LEU A 85 6.09 13.81 1.50
C LEU A 85 4.82 13.73 0.64
N ALA A 86 3.85 14.60 0.89
CA ALA A 86 2.61 14.62 0.12
C ALA A 86 2.85 14.88 -1.38
N GLU A 87 3.78 15.77 -1.73
CA GLU A 87 4.16 16.02 -3.13
C GLU A 87 4.81 14.79 -3.77
N GLN A 88 5.72 14.09 -3.07
CA GLN A 88 6.37 12.90 -3.62
C GLN A 88 5.39 11.72 -3.76
N LEU A 89 4.52 11.49 -2.77
CA LEU A 89 3.47 10.48 -2.86
C LEU A 89 2.51 10.79 -4.01
N THR A 90 2.09 12.05 -4.15
CA THR A 90 1.22 12.49 -5.26
C THR A 90 1.87 12.32 -6.62
N LEU A 91 3.17 12.57 -6.73
CA LEU A 91 3.90 12.32 -7.97
C LEU A 91 3.87 10.83 -8.34
N MET A 92 4.18 9.94 -7.39
CA MET A 92 4.19 8.49 -7.63
C MET A 92 2.80 7.95 -7.98
N ASP A 93 1.79 8.32 -7.18
CA ASP A 93 0.39 7.96 -7.42
C ASP A 93 -0.10 8.44 -8.80
N ALA A 94 0.23 9.69 -9.18
CA ALA A 94 -0.17 10.24 -10.47
C ALA A 94 0.52 9.53 -11.65
N GLU A 95 1.80 9.18 -11.53
CA GLU A 95 2.52 8.43 -12.55
C GLU A 95 1.97 7.01 -12.73
N LEU A 96 1.56 6.35 -11.65
CA LEU A 96 0.91 5.04 -11.71
C LEU A 96 -0.47 5.15 -12.35
N LEU A 97 -1.30 6.10 -11.94
CA LEU A 97 -2.63 6.32 -12.51
C LEU A 97 -2.58 6.57 -14.03
N LYS A 98 -1.62 7.36 -14.52
CA LYS A 98 -1.42 7.63 -15.95
C LYS A 98 -1.10 6.37 -16.76
N LYS A 99 -0.46 5.38 -16.12
CA LYS A 99 -0.07 4.11 -16.74
C LYS A 99 -1.15 3.04 -16.67
N VAL A 100 -2.21 3.24 -15.87
CA VAL A 100 -3.31 2.28 -15.75
C VAL A 100 -3.94 2.04 -17.12
N GLU A 101 -3.94 0.79 -17.56
CA GLU A 101 -4.68 0.37 -18.75
C GLU A 101 -6.13 0.08 -18.37
N LEU A 102 -7.07 0.85 -18.94
CA LEU A 102 -8.46 0.82 -18.50
C LEU A 102 -9.15 -0.54 -18.68
N TYR A 103 -8.76 -1.33 -19.67
CA TYR A 103 -9.34 -2.67 -19.87
C TYR A 103 -8.93 -3.64 -18.75
N GLU A 104 -7.77 -3.44 -18.11
CA GLU A 104 -7.33 -4.24 -16.96
C GLU A 104 -8.23 -4.04 -15.74
N CYS A 105 -8.91 -2.90 -15.65
CA CYS A 105 -9.86 -2.58 -14.57
C CYS A 105 -11.22 -3.27 -14.76
N MET A 106 -11.52 -3.81 -15.94
CA MET A 106 -12.81 -4.47 -16.21
C MET A 106 -13.01 -5.63 -15.24
N GLY A 107 -14.23 -5.78 -14.71
CA GLY A 107 -14.55 -6.82 -13.73
C GLY A 107 -14.20 -8.23 -14.20
N SER A 108 -14.40 -8.49 -15.51
CA SER A 108 -14.08 -9.77 -16.14
C SER A 108 -12.58 -10.08 -16.22
N ILE A 109 -11.71 -9.07 -16.17
CA ILE A 109 -10.25 -9.21 -16.17
C ILE A 109 -9.74 -9.18 -14.73
N TRP A 110 -10.05 -8.11 -13.99
CA TRP A 110 -9.64 -7.93 -12.60
C TRP A 110 -10.16 -9.04 -11.68
N GLY A 111 -11.33 -9.61 -11.97
CA GLY A 111 -11.90 -10.74 -11.24
C GLY A 111 -11.07 -12.03 -11.36
N GLN A 112 -10.25 -12.18 -12.39
CA GLN A 112 -9.46 -13.39 -12.64
C GLN A 112 -8.16 -13.45 -11.82
N ARG A 113 -7.77 -12.38 -11.11
CA ARG A 113 -6.50 -12.26 -10.37
C ARG A 113 -6.25 -13.33 -9.30
N HIS A 114 -7.30 -14.06 -8.90
CA HIS A 114 -7.23 -15.12 -7.88
C HIS A 114 -7.14 -16.52 -8.51
N GLN A 115 -7.19 -16.62 -9.84
CA GLN A 115 -7.13 -17.90 -10.55
C GLN A 115 -5.68 -18.38 -10.69
N LYS A 116 -5.48 -19.70 -10.71
CA LYS A 116 -4.15 -20.29 -10.88
C LYS A 116 -3.56 -19.90 -12.24
N GLY A 117 -2.34 -19.36 -12.26
CA GLY A 117 -1.68 -18.87 -13.48
C GLY A 117 -2.01 -17.43 -13.87
N SER A 118 -2.71 -16.68 -13.03
CA SER A 118 -3.08 -15.27 -13.28
C SER A 118 -2.02 -14.24 -12.84
N GLU A 119 -0.75 -14.67 -12.68
CA GLU A 119 0.36 -13.84 -12.16
C GLU A 119 0.60 -12.54 -12.96
N HIS A 120 0.22 -12.52 -14.23
CA HIS A 120 0.35 -11.38 -15.13
C HIS A 120 -0.97 -10.69 -15.46
N VAL A 121 -2.05 -10.97 -14.72
CA VAL A 121 -3.33 -10.31 -14.94
C VAL A 121 -3.30 -8.90 -14.36
N ALA A 122 -3.73 -7.93 -15.16
CA ALA A 122 -3.86 -6.53 -14.77
C ALA A 122 -2.59 -5.90 -14.15
N PRO A 123 -1.41 -5.99 -14.81
CA PRO A 123 -0.14 -5.58 -14.23
C PRO A 123 -0.10 -4.10 -13.82
N THR A 124 -0.74 -3.19 -14.55
CA THR A 124 -0.74 -1.75 -14.22
C THR A 124 -1.65 -1.44 -13.04
N VAL A 125 -2.77 -2.16 -12.91
CA VAL A 125 -3.64 -2.10 -11.72
C VAL A 125 -2.93 -2.67 -10.50
N CYS A 126 -2.28 -3.82 -10.63
CA CYS A 126 -1.48 -4.46 -9.59
C CYS A 126 -0.36 -3.54 -9.10
N ALA A 127 0.35 -2.85 -10.01
CA ALA A 127 1.39 -1.88 -9.64
C ALA A 127 0.82 -0.71 -8.79
N THR A 128 -0.37 -0.21 -9.14
CA THR A 128 -1.05 0.86 -8.38
C THR A 128 -1.44 0.39 -6.97
N ILE A 129 -2.00 -0.83 -6.86
CA ILE A 129 -2.37 -1.42 -5.57
C ILE A 129 -1.13 -1.73 -4.72
N ALA A 130 -0.06 -2.23 -5.33
CA ALA A 130 1.21 -2.49 -4.64
C ALA A 130 1.79 -1.19 -4.07
N HIS A 131 1.68 -0.07 -4.79
CA HIS A 131 2.09 1.23 -4.26
C HIS A 131 1.23 1.69 -3.08
N PHE A 132 -0.10 1.56 -3.20
CA PHE A 132 -1.02 1.85 -2.09
C PHE A 132 -0.66 1.03 -0.84
N ASN A 133 -0.46 -0.29 -0.99
CA ASN A 133 -0.07 -1.17 0.11
C ASN A 133 1.31 -0.85 0.67
N ARG A 134 2.26 -0.40 -0.16
CA ARG A 134 3.56 0.06 0.32
C ARG A 134 3.42 1.32 1.20
N LEU A 135 2.52 2.24 0.85
CA LEU A 135 2.24 3.41 1.66
C LEU A 135 1.54 3.04 2.98
N THR A 136 0.53 2.18 2.96
CA THR A 136 -0.11 1.72 4.21
C THR A 136 0.89 1.02 5.13
N ASN A 137 1.78 0.22 4.54
CA ASN A 137 2.85 -0.43 5.28
C ASN A 137 3.83 0.59 5.87
N CYS A 138 4.29 1.56 5.08
CA CYS A 138 5.15 2.64 5.55
C CYS A 138 4.57 3.35 6.78
N VAL A 139 3.29 3.72 6.74
CA VAL A 139 2.60 4.35 7.87
C VAL A 139 2.60 3.40 9.08
N THR A 140 2.23 2.14 8.88
CA THR A 140 2.17 1.12 9.93
C THR A 140 3.55 0.91 10.58
N THR A 141 4.57 0.66 9.79
CA THR A 141 5.94 0.40 10.23
C THR A 141 6.52 1.60 10.97
N SER A 142 6.32 2.82 10.47
CA SER A 142 6.76 4.04 11.17
C SER A 142 6.08 4.22 12.55
N CYS A 143 4.85 3.74 12.70
CA CYS A 143 4.11 3.79 13.95
C CYS A 143 4.46 2.64 14.90
N LEU A 144 4.83 1.44 14.43
CA LEU A 144 4.94 0.24 15.27
C LEU A 144 6.37 -0.27 15.50
N ARG A 145 7.28 -0.09 14.54
CA ARG A 145 8.55 -0.84 14.47
C ARG A 145 9.47 -0.63 15.67
N ASP A 146 9.72 0.62 16.04
CA ASP A 146 10.64 0.91 17.14
C ASP A 146 9.93 0.65 18.47
N GLN A 147 10.20 -0.51 19.08
CA GLN A 147 9.61 -0.88 20.38
C GLN A 147 10.13 -0.03 21.54
N SER A 148 11.32 0.57 21.39
CA SER A 148 11.90 1.45 22.40
C SER A 148 11.31 2.87 22.37
N MET A 149 10.62 3.21 21.27
CA MET A 149 9.98 4.51 21.11
C MET A 149 8.87 4.73 22.15
N ARG A 150 9.04 5.80 22.93
CA ARG A 150 8.04 6.24 23.92
C ARG A 150 6.71 6.56 23.23
N ALA A 151 5.60 6.30 23.93
CA ALA A 151 4.25 6.57 23.43
C ALA A 151 4.06 8.02 22.93
N ARG A 152 4.70 9.00 23.58
CA ARG A 152 4.66 10.42 23.17
C ARG A 152 5.39 10.68 21.85
N ASP A 153 6.51 10.02 21.60
CA ASP A 153 7.25 10.18 20.34
C ASP A 153 6.50 9.47 19.21
N ARG A 154 5.89 8.32 19.49
CA ARG A 154 4.97 7.62 18.57
C ARG A 154 3.74 8.45 18.22
N ALA A 155 3.19 9.18 19.19
CA ALA A 155 2.12 10.15 18.94
C ALA A 155 2.55 11.25 17.95
N ARG A 156 3.80 11.73 18.00
CA ARG A 156 4.31 12.71 17.03
C ARG A 156 4.39 12.14 15.62
N VAL A 157 4.72 10.85 15.47
CA VAL A 157 4.68 10.16 14.17
C VAL A 157 3.25 10.12 13.62
N VAL A 158 2.26 9.78 14.45
CA VAL A 158 0.84 9.82 14.04
C VAL A 158 0.42 11.23 13.63
N GLU A 159 0.77 12.25 14.41
CA GLU A 159 0.48 13.65 14.06
C GLU A 159 1.15 14.09 12.76
N HIS A 160 2.35 13.58 12.48
CA HIS A 160 3.06 13.80 11.24
C HIS A 160 2.25 13.25 10.05
N TRP A 161 1.81 12.00 10.12
CA TRP A 161 0.99 11.39 9.07
C TRP A 161 -0.37 12.08 8.88
N ILE A 162 -1.00 12.55 9.96
CA ILE A 162 -2.22 13.37 9.86
C ILE A 162 -1.93 14.65 9.07
N LYS A 163 -0.80 15.32 9.29
CA LYS A 163 -0.39 16.50 8.51
C LYS A 163 -0.13 16.13 7.05
N VAL A 164 0.56 15.02 6.77
CA VAL A 164 0.79 14.52 5.40
C VAL A 164 -0.53 14.30 4.68
N ALA A 165 -1.49 13.61 5.30
CA ALA A 165 -2.81 13.37 4.72
C ALA A 165 -3.55 14.68 4.40
N ARG A 166 -3.43 15.72 5.25
CA ARG A 166 -4.01 17.05 4.94
C ARG A 166 -3.34 17.69 3.72
N GLU A 167 -2.04 17.56 3.58
CA GLU A 167 -1.32 18.06 2.41
C GLU A 167 -1.69 17.28 1.14
N CYS A 168 -1.81 15.95 1.21
CA CYS A 168 -2.33 15.12 0.12
C CYS A 168 -3.74 15.55 -0.30
N LEU A 169 -4.62 15.82 0.66
CA LEU A 169 -5.96 16.34 0.39
C LEU A 169 -5.90 17.70 -0.31
N SER A 170 -4.99 18.60 0.08
CA SER A 170 -4.81 19.91 -0.58
C SER A 170 -4.34 19.77 -2.04
N LEU A 171 -3.63 18.69 -2.34
CA LEU A 171 -3.16 18.30 -3.66
C LEU A 171 -4.18 17.47 -4.45
N ASN A 172 -5.38 17.21 -3.90
CA ASN A 172 -6.39 16.30 -4.45
C ASN A 172 -5.87 14.87 -4.71
N ASN A 173 -4.93 14.40 -3.88
CA ASN A 173 -4.51 13.01 -3.88
C ASN A 173 -5.35 12.22 -2.89
N PHE A 174 -6.48 11.71 -3.35
CA PHE A 174 -7.42 10.94 -2.53
C PHE A 174 -6.94 9.51 -2.28
N SER A 175 -6.13 8.93 -3.18
CA SER A 175 -5.48 7.63 -2.97
C SER A 175 -4.65 7.61 -1.70
N SER A 176 -3.68 8.54 -1.58
CA SER A 176 -2.83 8.63 -0.40
C SER A 176 -3.57 9.09 0.86
N VAL A 177 -4.59 9.93 0.75
CA VAL A 177 -5.46 10.27 1.89
C VAL A 177 -6.12 9.00 2.43
N HIS A 178 -6.73 8.21 1.55
CA HIS A 178 -7.39 6.96 1.93
C HIS A 178 -6.39 5.98 2.56
N ALA A 179 -5.20 5.81 1.96
CA ALA A 179 -4.15 4.94 2.51
C ALA A 179 -3.78 5.32 3.95
N ILE A 180 -3.50 6.60 4.20
CA ILE A 180 -3.09 7.07 5.53
C ILE A 180 -4.25 6.96 6.53
N VAL A 181 -5.44 7.43 6.16
CA VAL A 181 -6.61 7.45 7.05
C VAL A 181 -7.05 6.04 7.43
N SER A 182 -7.16 5.13 6.44
CA SER A 182 -7.53 3.73 6.69
C SER A 182 -6.49 3.03 7.56
N THR A 183 -5.20 3.30 7.35
CA THR A 183 -4.12 2.72 8.17
C THR A 183 -4.17 3.22 9.61
N LEU A 184 -4.27 4.53 9.84
CA LEU A 184 -4.35 5.09 11.20
C LEU A 184 -5.63 4.66 11.94
N SER A 185 -6.70 4.31 11.20
CA SER A 185 -7.94 3.80 11.76
C SER A 185 -7.95 2.27 11.93
N SER A 186 -6.91 1.58 11.46
CA SER A 186 -6.81 0.12 11.55
C SER A 186 -6.51 -0.35 12.97
N ASN A 187 -6.98 -1.54 13.33
CA ASN A 187 -6.86 -2.08 14.69
C ASN A 187 -5.45 -2.01 15.30
N PRO A 188 -4.36 -2.39 14.59
CA PRO A 188 -3.01 -2.37 15.17
C PRO A 188 -2.55 -0.99 15.64
N ILE A 189 -3.07 0.08 15.04
CA ILE A 189 -2.72 1.47 15.40
C ILE A 189 -3.79 2.06 16.32
N HIS A 190 -5.07 1.85 16.01
CA HIS A 190 -6.19 2.42 16.75
C HIS A 190 -6.23 1.97 18.22
N TRP A 191 -5.83 0.74 18.52
CA TRP A 191 -5.84 0.19 19.89
C TRP A 191 -4.68 0.65 20.78
N LEU A 192 -3.70 1.39 20.26
CA LEU A 192 -2.60 1.91 21.06
C LEU A 192 -3.05 3.13 21.89
N HIS A 193 -3.85 2.89 22.93
CA HIS A 193 -4.48 3.93 23.73
C HIS A 193 -3.45 4.89 24.36
N LYS A 194 -2.31 4.38 24.84
CA LYS A 194 -1.23 5.20 25.41
C LYS A 194 -0.64 6.18 24.39
N MET A 195 -0.56 5.79 23.12
CA MET A 195 -0.11 6.65 22.02
C MET A 195 -1.18 7.70 21.69
N TRP A 196 -2.45 7.31 21.55
CA TRP A 196 -3.53 8.25 21.24
C TRP A 196 -3.77 9.31 22.33
N ALA A 197 -3.52 8.97 23.60
CA ALA A 197 -3.53 9.94 24.68
C ALA A 197 -2.48 11.06 24.51
N GLY A 198 -1.38 10.78 23.79
CA GLY A 198 -0.34 11.75 23.47
C GLY A 198 -0.62 12.60 22.22
N VAL A 199 -1.63 12.27 21.42
CA VAL A 199 -1.99 13.00 20.20
C VAL A 199 -2.78 14.25 20.57
N SER A 200 -2.42 15.40 20.00
CA SER A 200 -3.12 16.65 20.33
C SER A 200 -4.57 16.65 19.84
N SER A 201 -5.43 17.33 20.60
CA SER A 201 -6.86 17.51 20.24
C SER A 201 -7.03 18.10 18.83
N LYS A 202 -6.11 18.99 18.40
CA LYS A 202 -6.11 19.58 17.06
C LYS A 202 -5.90 18.49 15.99
N SER A 203 -4.90 17.62 16.16
CA SER A 203 -4.63 16.52 15.23
C SER A 203 -5.80 15.51 15.19
N THR A 204 -6.37 15.17 16.34
CA THR A 204 -7.55 14.28 16.41
C THR A 204 -8.77 14.86 15.69
N LYS A 205 -9.01 16.17 15.81
CA LYS A 205 -10.07 16.86 15.03
C LYS A 205 -9.82 16.77 13.53
N TYR A 206 -8.60 17.01 13.09
CA TYR A 206 -8.25 16.88 11.68
C TYR A 206 -8.39 15.45 11.16
N LEU A 207 -8.01 14.42 11.93
CA LEU A 207 -8.21 13.04 11.53
C LEU A 207 -9.71 12.75 11.33
N LYS A 208 -10.57 13.19 12.25
CA LYS A 208 -12.04 13.05 12.09
C LYS A 208 -12.57 13.77 10.85
N GLU A 209 -12.08 14.97 10.54
CA GLU A 209 -12.42 15.69 9.31
C GLU A 209 -11.94 14.93 8.05
N LEU A 210 -10.75 14.36 8.09
CA LEU A 210 -10.21 13.54 7.01
C LEU A 210 -11.05 12.29 6.80
N CYS A 211 -11.42 11.53 7.84
CA CYS A 211 -12.30 10.37 7.72
C CYS A 211 -13.65 10.71 7.06
N LYS A 212 -14.25 11.86 7.45
CA LYS A 212 -15.50 12.33 6.84
C LYS A 212 -15.31 12.66 5.36
N LYS A 213 -14.23 13.36 5.01
CA LYS A 213 -13.93 13.72 3.63
C LYS A 213 -13.58 12.51 2.77
N ASP A 214 -12.80 11.58 3.29
CA ASP A 214 -12.46 10.32 2.63
C ASP A 214 -13.72 9.52 2.29
N THR A 215 -14.63 9.39 3.27
CA THR A 215 -15.95 8.75 3.06
C THR A 215 -16.80 9.52 2.04
N ALA A 216 -16.74 10.85 2.06
CA ALA A 216 -17.52 11.69 1.15
C ALA A 216 -16.99 11.63 -0.29
N VAL A 217 -15.66 11.60 -0.50
CA VAL A 217 -15.00 11.70 -1.81
C VAL A 217 -14.95 10.35 -2.55
N LYS A 218 -15.90 9.46 -2.26
CA LYS A 218 -16.15 8.29 -3.10
C LYS A 218 -16.38 8.71 -4.55
N ARG A 219 -16.06 7.81 -5.49
CA ARG A 219 -16.24 7.95 -6.95
C ARG A 219 -17.41 8.87 -7.35
N ASP A 220 -18.60 8.61 -6.82
CA ASP A 220 -19.82 9.37 -7.08
C ASP A 220 -19.69 10.88 -6.80
N LEU A 221 -19.12 11.28 -5.67
CA LEU A 221 -18.98 12.70 -5.33
C LEU A 221 -17.86 13.35 -6.14
N LEU A 222 -16.76 12.62 -6.38
CA LEU A 222 -15.66 13.11 -7.21
C LEU A 222 -16.15 13.45 -8.63
N ILE A 223 -17.03 12.63 -9.18
CA ILE A 223 -17.62 12.81 -10.51
C ILE A 223 -18.77 13.83 -10.50
N LYS A 224 -19.56 13.92 -9.42
CA LYS A 224 -20.71 14.85 -9.33
C LYS A 224 -20.32 16.29 -8.99
N THR A 225 -19.04 16.59 -8.80
CA THR A 225 -18.58 17.92 -8.35
C THR A 225 -17.82 18.69 -9.43
N GLY A 226 -18.06 20.00 -9.50
CA GLY A 226 -17.26 20.94 -10.28
C GLY A 226 -17.18 20.62 -11.78
N SER A 227 -16.00 20.82 -12.38
CA SER A 227 -15.81 20.58 -13.81
C SER A 227 -15.79 19.10 -14.21
N PHE A 228 -15.62 18.18 -13.26
CA PHE A 228 -15.69 16.75 -13.55
C PHE A 228 -17.09 16.34 -14.01
N LYS A 229 -18.13 16.82 -13.32
CA LYS A 229 -19.53 16.63 -13.71
C LYS A 229 -19.82 17.12 -15.12
N VAL A 230 -19.29 18.30 -15.47
CA VAL A 230 -19.48 18.90 -16.79
C VAL A 230 -18.75 18.09 -17.86
N ALA A 231 -17.53 17.64 -17.57
CA ALA A 231 -16.74 16.82 -18.49
C ALA A 231 -17.35 15.42 -18.71
N THR A 232 -17.94 14.81 -17.68
CA THR A 232 -18.57 13.48 -17.80
C THR A 232 -19.90 13.52 -18.53
N GLN A 233 -20.62 14.65 -18.49
CA GLN A 233 -21.86 14.86 -19.25
C GLN A 233 -21.62 15.29 -20.71
N GLU A 234 -20.41 15.74 -21.04
CA GLU A 234 -20.08 16.23 -22.38
C GLU A 234 -20.10 15.09 -23.40
N ARG A 235 -20.89 15.21 -24.47
CA ARG A 235 -20.99 14.16 -25.50
C ARG A 235 -19.70 13.97 -26.30
N ASN A 236 -18.94 15.04 -26.51
CA ASN A 236 -17.66 15.00 -27.22
C ASN A 236 -16.50 14.67 -26.24
N PRO A 237 -15.81 13.52 -26.40
CA PRO A 237 -14.66 13.16 -25.56
C PRO A 237 -13.52 14.18 -25.63
N GLN A 238 -13.25 14.79 -26.79
CA GLN A 238 -12.19 15.79 -26.94
C GLN A 238 -12.52 17.09 -26.20
N GLY A 239 -13.79 17.49 -26.18
CA GLY A 239 -14.27 18.64 -25.41
C GLY A 239 -14.05 18.44 -23.91
N ALA A 240 -14.43 17.27 -23.41
CA ALA A 240 -14.28 16.90 -22.00
C ALA A 240 -12.82 16.94 -21.55
N GLN A 241 -11.93 16.34 -22.34
CA GLN A 241 -10.49 16.35 -22.07
C GLN A 241 -9.91 17.77 -22.13
N THR A 242 -10.28 18.58 -23.13
CA THR A 242 -9.78 19.95 -23.29
C THR A 242 -10.14 20.82 -22.08
N ARG A 243 -11.36 20.71 -21.55
CA ARG A 243 -11.76 21.44 -20.33
C ARG A 243 -10.93 21.03 -19.12
N LEU A 244 -10.67 19.74 -18.97
CA LEU A 244 -9.94 19.23 -17.82
C LEU A 244 -8.45 19.59 -17.88
N ARG A 245 -7.85 19.61 -19.07
CA ARG A 245 -6.48 20.12 -19.31
C ARG A 245 -6.32 21.61 -19.02
N ARG A 246 -7.40 22.39 -19.09
CA ARG A 246 -7.40 23.81 -18.70
C ARG A 246 -7.42 24.02 -17.19
N GLN A 247 -7.68 22.97 -16.39
CA GLN A 247 -7.60 23.09 -14.95
C GLN A 247 -6.14 23.20 -14.48
N LYS A 248 -5.95 23.98 -13.40
CA LYS A 248 -4.62 24.18 -12.80
C LYS A 248 -4.25 23.11 -11.77
N LYS A 249 -5.19 22.25 -11.37
CA LYS A 249 -4.99 21.24 -10.33
C LYS A 249 -5.16 19.84 -10.90
N GLY A 250 -4.28 18.93 -10.49
CA GLY A 250 -4.45 17.51 -10.74
C GLY A 250 -5.41 16.87 -9.74
N VAL A 251 -5.73 15.60 -10.00
CA VAL A 251 -6.54 14.74 -9.12
C VAL A 251 -6.01 13.31 -9.24
N VAL A 252 -5.88 12.62 -8.11
CA VAL A 252 -5.69 11.16 -8.04
C VAL A 252 -6.84 10.57 -7.22
N PRO A 253 -7.72 9.73 -7.81
CA PRO A 253 -8.76 9.01 -7.09
C PRO A 253 -8.20 7.79 -6.36
N PHE A 254 -8.94 7.28 -5.37
CA PHE A 254 -8.71 5.92 -4.89
C PHE A 254 -9.22 4.92 -5.95
N LEU A 255 -8.31 4.11 -6.51
CA LEU A 255 -8.64 3.18 -7.61
C LEU A 255 -9.62 2.07 -7.19
N GLY A 256 -9.59 1.68 -5.91
CA GLY A 256 -10.44 0.61 -5.37
C GLY A 256 -11.93 0.85 -5.61
N ASP A 257 -12.40 2.09 -5.47
CA ASP A 257 -13.81 2.44 -5.73
C ASP A 257 -14.27 2.08 -7.15
N PHE A 258 -13.39 2.26 -8.14
CA PHE A 258 -13.70 1.99 -9.54
C PHE A 258 -13.67 0.49 -9.82
N LEU A 259 -12.70 -0.22 -9.24
CA LEU A 259 -12.58 -1.68 -9.38
C LEU A 259 -13.77 -2.39 -8.72
N THR A 260 -14.19 -1.95 -7.54
CA THR A 260 -15.37 -2.49 -6.85
C THR A 260 -16.63 -2.29 -7.69
N GLU A 261 -16.83 -1.11 -8.27
CA GLU A 261 -18.00 -0.84 -9.10
C GLU A 261 -17.98 -1.65 -10.41
N LEU A 262 -16.83 -1.75 -11.09
CA LEU A 262 -16.70 -2.56 -12.30
C LEU A 262 -16.90 -4.05 -12.02
N HIS A 263 -16.40 -4.54 -10.90
CA HIS A 263 -16.63 -5.92 -10.48
C HIS A 263 -18.10 -6.18 -10.13
N ARG A 264 -18.76 -5.24 -9.44
CA ARG A 264 -20.20 -5.33 -9.14
C ARG A 264 -21.05 -5.36 -10.42
N LEU A 265 -20.76 -4.46 -11.36
CA LEU A 265 -21.41 -4.46 -12.68
C LEU A 265 -21.16 -5.75 -13.46
N ASP A 266 -20.02 -6.40 -13.25
CA ASP A 266 -19.72 -7.67 -13.87
C ASP A 266 -20.54 -8.83 -13.28
N SER A 267 -20.63 -8.86 -11.94
CA SER A 267 -21.32 -9.90 -11.14
C SER A 267 -22.85 -9.78 -11.13
N ASP A 268 -23.43 -8.59 -11.34
CA ASP A 268 -24.88 -8.30 -11.34
C ASP A 268 -25.64 -8.90 -12.56
N ILE A 269 -25.23 -10.08 -13.05
CA ILE A 269 -25.87 -10.77 -14.19
C ILE A 269 -27.28 -11.23 -13.79
N LEU A 270 -28.28 -10.38 -14.05
CA LEU A 270 -29.63 -10.87 -14.31
C LEU A 270 -29.66 -11.35 -15.77
N GLU A 271 -29.83 -12.66 -15.97
CA GLU A 271 -29.89 -13.36 -17.27
C GLU A 271 -31.09 -12.96 -18.15
N TYR A 272 -31.20 -11.69 -18.57
CA TYR A 272 -32.18 -11.30 -19.58
C TYR A 272 -31.52 -10.52 -20.71
N LEU A 273 -31.90 -10.87 -21.94
CA LEU A 273 -31.25 -10.49 -23.21
C LEU A 273 -31.10 -8.98 -23.45
N ASP A 274 -31.80 -8.13 -22.68
CA ASP A 274 -31.70 -6.65 -22.72
C ASP A 274 -30.75 -6.05 -21.64
N GLY A 275 -30.39 -6.83 -20.60
CA GLY A 275 -29.51 -6.41 -19.50
C GLY A 275 -28.06 -6.13 -19.93
N ASN A 276 -27.60 -6.79 -21.00
CA ASN A 276 -26.22 -6.70 -21.49
C ASN A 276 -25.88 -5.31 -22.07
N THR A 277 -26.83 -4.65 -22.74
CA THR A 277 -26.57 -3.32 -23.33
C THR A 277 -26.45 -2.24 -22.26
N ASN A 278 -27.29 -2.30 -21.23
CA ASN A 278 -27.27 -1.39 -20.09
C ASN A 278 -26.03 -1.63 -19.19
N LYS A 279 -25.63 -2.89 -18.98
CA LYS A 279 -24.36 -3.26 -18.34
C LYS A 279 -23.18 -2.62 -19.06
N ARG A 280 -23.02 -2.93 -20.36
CA ARG A 280 -21.91 -2.41 -21.18
C ARG A 280 -21.89 -0.89 -21.19
N ARG A 281 -23.05 -0.23 -21.24
CA ARG A 281 -23.15 1.24 -21.16
C ARG A 281 -22.61 1.79 -19.84
N LYS A 282 -22.93 1.15 -18.70
CA LYS A 282 -22.44 1.57 -17.38
C LYS A 282 -20.94 1.32 -17.23
N GLU A 283 -20.43 0.18 -17.69
CA GLU A 283 -18.99 -0.10 -17.70
C GLU A 283 -18.23 0.95 -18.53
N VAL A 284 -18.68 1.22 -19.76
CA VAL A 284 -18.08 2.25 -20.61
C VAL A 284 -18.12 3.63 -19.94
N GLN A 285 -19.19 3.96 -19.22
CA GLN A 285 -19.27 5.20 -18.46
C GLN A 285 -18.21 5.27 -17.35
N VAL A 286 -18.03 4.19 -16.59
CA VAL A 286 -16.99 4.08 -15.54
C VAL A 286 -15.59 4.27 -16.15
N LEU A 287 -15.29 3.55 -17.22
CA LEU A 287 -13.99 3.64 -17.90
C LEU A 287 -13.73 5.04 -18.46
N ARG A 288 -14.76 5.69 -19.01
CA ARG A 288 -14.66 7.07 -19.50
C ARG A 288 -14.31 8.06 -18.38
N GLU A 289 -14.89 7.88 -17.20
CA GLU A 289 -14.57 8.71 -16.04
C GLU A 289 -13.13 8.49 -15.55
N MET A 290 -12.67 7.24 -15.55
CA MET A 290 -11.26 6.93 -15.26
C MET A 290 -10.33 7.60 -16.25
N GLN A 291 -10.66 7.58 -17.55
CA GLN A 291 -9.89 8.27 -18.58
C GLN A 291 -9.79 9.78 -18.32
N LEU A 292 -10.89 10.40 -17.88
CA LEU A 292 -10.87 11.81 -17.49
C LEU A 292 -9.97 12.02 -16.26
N LEU A 293 -10.00 11.14 -15.27
CA LEU A 293 -9.10 11.21 -14.09
C LEU A 293 -7.62 11.09 -14.50
N GLN A 294 -7.28 10.25 -15.47
CA GLN A 294 -5.93 10.20 -16.03
C GLN A 294 -5.54 11.54 -16.67
N VAL A 295 -6.45 12.17 -17.43
CA VAL A 295 -6.20 13.50 -18.01
C VAL A 295 -6.02 14.57 -16.92
N ALA A 296 -6.81 14.54 -15.85
CA ALA A 296 -6.61 15.45 -14.71
C ALA A 296 -5.25 15.25 -14.05
N ALA A 297 -4.80 14.01 -13.87
CA ALA A 297 -3.49 13.72 -13.29
C ALA A 297 -2.31 14.24 -14.12
N MET A 298 -2.50 14.51 -15.42
CA MET A 298 -1.49 15.20 -16.24
C MET A 298 -1.24 16.65 -15.82
N ASN A 299 -2.13 17.26 -15.02
CA ASN A 299 -1.98 18.65 -14.58
C ASN A 299 -1.00 18.82 -13.40
N TYR A 300 -0.53 17.72 -12.78
CA TYR A 300 0.49 17.81 -11.74
C TYR A 300 1.83 18.27 -12.32
N ARG A 301 2.47 19.23 -11.64
CA ARG A 301 3.79 19.78 -11.99
C ARG A 301 4.78 19.61 -10.82
N LEU A 302 4.90 18.37 -10.36
CA LEU A 302 5.74 17.99 -9.22
C LEU A 302 7.09 17.46 -9.73
N ARG A 303 8.14 17.63 -8.93
CA ARG A 303 9.50 17.15 -9.27
C ARG A 303 9.90 16.02 -8.33
N PRO A 304 10.53 14.95 -8.85
CA PRO A 304 11.01 13.86 -8.00
C PRO A 304 12.14 14.35 -7.11
N LEU A 305 12.20 13.80 -5.90
CA LEU A 305 13.29 13.98 -4.95
C LEU A 305 13.97 12.64 -4.72
N GLU A 306 15.21 12.48 -5.19
CA GLU A 306 15.90 11.19 -5.14
C GLU A 306 16.05 10.63 -3.72
N LYS A 307 16.39 11.49 -2.75
CA LYS A 307 16.51 11.08 -1.34
C LYS A 307 15.24 10.43 -0.81
N PHE A 308 14.07 10.93 -1.21
CA PHE A 308 12.79 10.32 -0.84
C PHE A 308 12.62 8.96 -1.52
N LEU A 309 12.91 8.84 -2.81
CA LEU A 309 12.77 7.57 -3.54
C LEU A 309 13.68 6.47 -2.97
N THR A 310 14.91 6.81 -2.61
CA THR A 310 15.84 5.88 -1.96
C THR A 310 15.35 5.45 -0.58
N CYS A 311 14.83 6.39 0.23
CA CYS A 311 14.26 6.08 1.54
C CYS A 311 13.00 5.20 1.39
N PHE A 312 12.06 5.60 0.54
CA PHE A 312 10.76 4.94 0.38
C PHE A 312 10.87 3.52 -0.20
N SER A 313 11.84 3.28 -1.09
CA SER A 313 12.09 1.94 -1.64
C SER A 313 12.71 0.98 -0.64
N ARG A 314 13.56 1.46 0.26
CA ARG A 314 14.30 0.67 1.26
C ARG A 314 13.53 0.39 2.55
N MET A 315 12.33 0.97 2.72
CA MET A 315 11.52 0.70 3.90
C MET A 315 11.13 -0.78 4.00
N GLU A 316 11.35 -1.32 5.19
CA GLU A 316 10.95 -2.67 5.57
C GLU A 316 9.43 -2.79 5.58
N GLN A 317 8.93 -3.94 5.13
CA GLN A 317 7.50 -4.21 5.07
C GLN A 317 7.08 -5.20 6.16
N LEU A 318 6.24 -4.74 7.09
CA LEU A 318 5.63 -5.61 8.09
C LEU A 318 4.44 -6.38 7.50
N SER A 319 4.37 -7.68 7.74
CA SER A 319 3.13 -8.44 7.50
C SER A 319 2.03 -8.02 8.47
N ASP A 320 0.78 -8.40 8.15
CA ASP A 320 -0.36 -8.15 9.04
C ASP A 320 -0.20 -8.84 10.40
N LYS A 321 0.34 -10.05 10.39
CA LYS A 321 0.62 -10.83 11.59
C LYS A 321 1.69 -10.17 12.45
N GLU A 322 2.75 -9.65 11.85
CA GLU A 322 3.80 -8.91 12.55
C GLU A 322 3.26 -7.59 13.11
N SER A 323 2.50 -6.84 12.32
CA SER A 323 1.88 -5.57 12.75
C SER A 323 0.96 -5.78 13.94
N TYR A 324 0.13 -6.83 13.91
CA TYR A 324 -0.72 -7.21 15.04
C TYR A 324 0.11 -7.58 16.27
N LYS A 325 1.10 -8.47 16.11
CA LYS A 325 1.98 -8.91 17.20
C LYS A 325 2.72 -7.74 17.86
N LEU A 326 3.24 -6.81 17.06
CA LEU A 326 3.92 -5.61 17.56
C LEU A 326 2.95 -4.69 18.31
N SER A 327 1.73 -4.52 17.81
CA SER A 327 0.68 -3.77 18.51
C SER A 327 0.38 -4.35 19.90
N CYS A 328 0.22 -5.69 20.00
CA CYS A 328 0.04 -6.38 21.29
C CYS A 328 1.19 -6.10 22.28
N GLN A 329 2.43 -6.11 21.79
CA GLN A 329 3.63 -5.91 22.62
C GLN A 329 3.73 -4.48 23.14
N LEU A 330 3.26 -3.50 22.38
CA LEU A 330 3.32 -2.08 22.71
C LEU A 330 2.24 -1.64 23.71
N ASP A 331 1.06 -2.26 23.65
CA ASP A 331 -0.05 -1.95 24.57
C ASP A 331 -0.81 -3.22 24.97
N PRO A 332 -0.24 -4.05 25.88
CA PRO A 332 -0.82 -5.35 26.24
C PRO A 332 -2.14 -5.27 27.00
N GLU A 333 -2.44 -4.12 27.61
CA GLU A 333 -3.60 -3.89 28.47
C GLU A 333 -4.84 -3.42 27.69
N SER A 334 -4.67 -3.13 26.39
CA SER A 334 -5.68 -2.50 25.53
C SER A 334 -6.36 -3.49 24.56
N GLN A 335 -6.06 -4.80 24.67
CA GLN A 335 -6.61 -5.86 23.80
C GLN A 335 -7.60 -6.77 24.50
#